data_AF-A0A6N8EF37-F1
#
_entry.id   AF-A0A6N8EF37-F1
#
_cell.length_a   1.000
_cell.length_b   1.000
_cell.length_c   1.000
_cell.angle_alpha   90.00
_cell.angle_beta   90.00
_cell.angle_gamma   90.00
#
_symmetry.space_group_name_H-M   'P 1'
#
loop_
_entity.id
_entity.type
_entity.pdbx_description
1 polymer ?
#
loop_
_entity_poly.entity_id
_entity_poly.type
_entity_poly.pdbx_seq_one_letter_code
_entity_poly.pdbx_strand_id
1 'polypeptide(L)'
;MRNHDMNARLTRTNTALALILGASLIGATAAAQACPKMGGHGGSGMDVDSKVEYMTKQLDLTPEQQQQVSAILEKTRQEQMRLRQENRAQIDALLTEEQKAKRTERQLKAVNRQVERLTDWLDLSSEQADQIKALFTEQRQNRALTRAQVHEQMSGILNAEQLAEFDQGHGRGPGGDRRGGSNCPVYD
;
A
#
# COMPACT_ATOMS: atom_id res chain seq x y z
N MET A 1 -4.71 -58.33 33.79
CA MET A 1 -5.07 -58.28 32.35
C MET A 1 -4.71 -56.86 31.88
N ARG A 2 -3.44 -56.50 31.60
CA ARG A 2 -2.61 -56.78 30.41
C ARG A 2 -3.43 -56.93 29.13
N ASN A 3 -3.60 -55.83 28.40
CA ASN A 3 -3.68 -55.82 26.93
C ASN A 3 -2.68 -54.77 26.44
N HIS A 4 -1.61 -55.27 25.85
CA HIS A 4 -0.73 -54.56 24.93
C HIS A 4 -1.38 -54.61 23.55
N ASP A 5 -1.39 -53.49 22.82
CA ASP A 5 -1.35 -53.44 21.35
C ASP A 5 -0.86 -52.02 21.01
N MET A 6 0.43 -51.78 20.70
CA MET A 6 1.16 -52.11 19.46
C MET A 6 0.37 -51.70 18.22
N ASN A 7 0.52 -50.44 17.77
CA ASN A 7 0.50 -50.17 16.33
C ASN A 7 1.24 -48.88 15.92
N ALA A 8 2.24 -49.12 15.07
CA ALA A 8 2.74 -48.28 13.98
C ALA A 8 3.30 -46.88 14.30
N ARG A 9 4.57 -46.87 14.73
CA ARG A 9 5.49 -45.75 14.49
C ARG A 9 5.81 -45.66 13.00
N LEU A 10 5.14 -44.77 12.28
CA LEU A 10 5.58 -44.30 10.97
C LEU A 10 6.52 -43.12 11.17
N THR A 11 7.82 -43.43 11.29
CA THR A 11 8.91 -42.46 11.20
C THR A 11 9.00 -41.95 9.76
N ARG A 12 8.28 -40.86 9.47
CA ARG A 12 8.55 -40.04 8.28
C ARG A 12 9.83 -39.26 8.55
N THR A 13 10.90 -39.65 7.87
CA THR A 13 12.18 -38.95 7.84
C THR A 13 12.01 -37.60 7.17
N ASN A 14 11.71 -36.57 7.97
CA ASN A 14 11.81 -35.18 7.55
C ASN A 14 13.29 -34.87 7.33
N THR A 15 13.71 -34.86 6.07
CA THR A 15 15.00 -34.35 5.62
C THR A 15 15.11 -32.87 6.00
N ALA A 16 15.76 -32.62 7.14
CA ALA A 16 16.13 -31.29 7.60
C ALA A 16 17.18 -30.69 6.65
N LEU A 17 16.71 -29.92 5.68
CA LEU A 17 17.55 -29.08 4.83
C LEU A 17 17.99 -27.86 5.66
N ALA A 18 19.06 -28.06 6.43
CA ALA A 18 19.70 -27.04 7.23
C ALA A 18 20.39 -26.01 6.31
N LEU A 19 19.67 -24.96 5.94
CA LEU A 19 20.26 -23.77 5.31
C LEU A 19 21.01 -22.98 6.38
N ILE A 20 22.32 -23.21 6.47
CA ILE A 20 23.27 -22.39 7.20
C ILE A 20 23.44 -21.08 6.43
N LEU A 21 22.67 -20.05 6.79
CA LEU A 21 22.96 -18.67 6.41
C LEU A 21 23.95 -18.10 7.42
N GLY A 22 25.23 -18.19 7.06
CA GLY A 22 26.34 -17.66 7.82
C GLY A 22 26.22 -16.15 8.00
N ALA A 23 26.19 -15.72 9.27
CA ALA A 23 26.34 -14.35 9.67
C ALA A 23 27.78 -13.88 9.40
N SER A 24 27.95 -12.98 8.44
CA SER A 24 29.16 -12.16 8.35
C SER A 24 28.82 -10.82 7.70
N LEU A 25 28.71 -9.77 8.52
CA LEU A 25 29.01 -8.41 8.09
C LEU A 25 29.18 -7.52 9.34
N ILE A 26 30.39 -7.55 9.88
CA ILE A 26 30.92 -6.53 10.77
C ILE A 26 31.52 -5.44 9.87
N GLY A 27 31.06 -4.20 10.08
CA GLY A 27 31.84 -2.98 9.89
C GLY A 27 32.04 -2.48 8.46
N ALA A 28 31.28 -1.45 8.08
CA ALA A 28 31.75 -0.44 7.14
C ALA A 28 31.00 0.89 7.36
N THR A 29 31.77 1.87 7.85
CA THR A 29 31.75 3.30 7.48
C THR A 29 30.41 4.04 7.38
N ALA A 30 30.18 4.91 8.38
CA ALA A 30 29.31 6.07 8.27
C ALA A 30 29.92 7.12 7.31
N ALA A 31 29.90 6.84 6.01
CA ALA A 31 29.99 7.89 5.01
C ALA A 31 28.59 8.49 4.88
N ALA A 32 28.40 9.69 5.43
CA ALA A 32 27.23 10.52 5.16
C ALA A 32 27.25 10.90 3.67
N GLN A 33 26.83 9.97 2.81
CA GLN A 33 26.50 10.28 1.43
C GLN A 33 25.29 11.19 1.48
N ALA A 34 25.53 12.47 1.17
CA ALA A 34 24.53 13.41 0.73
C ALA A 34 23.92 12.87 -0.58
N CYS A 35 23.10 11.82 -0.49
CA CYS A 35 22.35 11.32 -1.61
C CYS A 35 21.45 12.48 -2.07
N PRO A 36 21.52 12.86 -3.36
CA PRO A 36 20.56 13.81 -3.90
C PRO A 36 19.18 13.28 -3.55
N LYS A 37 18.34 14.20 -3.09
CA LYS A 37 16.98 13.99 -2.60
C LYS A 37 16.15 13.24 -3.65
N MET A 38 16.35 11.92 -3.75
CA MET A 38 15.60 11.00 -4.57
C MET A 38 14.21 11.01 -3.95
N GLY A 39 13.35 11.87 -4.49
CA GLY A 39 11.97 12.00 -4.10
C GLY A 39 11.31 10.66 -4.35
N GLY A 40 11.33 9.81 -3.32
CA GLY A 40 10.72 8.49 -3.32
C GLY A 40 9.24 8.67 -3.57
N HIS A 41 8.87 8.63 -4.85
CA HIS A 41 7.51 8.42 -5.29
C HIS A 41 7.19 7.01 -4.83
N GLY A 42 6.67 6.90 -3.61
CA GLY A 42 6.11 5.66 -3.08
C GLY A 42 4.98 5.26 -3.99
N GLY A 43 5.31 4.45 -5.02
CA GLY A 43 4.35 3.93 -5.96
C GLY A 43 3.23 3.25 -5.17
N SER A 44 2.00 3.44 -5.63
CA SER A 44 0.85 2.69 -5.13
C SER A 44 1.24 1.22 -5.06
N GLY A 45 1.23 0.64 -3.85
CA GLY A 45 1.64 -0.73 -3.65
C GLY A 45 0.89 -1.63 -4.63
N MET A 46 1.63 -2.34 -5.47
CA MET A 46 1.08 -3.28 -6.44
C MET A 46 0.29 -4.34 -5.68
N ASP A 47 -0.87 -4.74 -6.22
CA ASP A 47 -1.65 -5.82 -5.64
C ASP A 47 -0.85 -7.14 -5.65
N VAL A 48 -1.18 -8.04 -4.71
CA VAL A 48 -0.47 -9.33 -4.57
C VAL A 48 -0.52 -10.11 -5.87
N ASP A 49 -1.65 -10.14 -6.55
CA ASP A 49 -1.82 -10.92 -7.79
C ASP A 49 -0.96 -10.36 -8.91
N SER A 50 -0.99 -9.03 -9.11
CA SER A 50 -0.13 -8.36 -10.10
C SER A 50 1.35 -8.58 -9.82
N LYS A 51 1.74 -8.63 -8.54
CA LYS A 51 3.13 -8.90 -8.14
C LYS A 51 3.52 -10.35 -8.41
N VAL A 52 2.64 -11.30 -8.13
CA VAL A 52 2.86 -12.72 -8.44
C VAL A 52 2.95 -12.93 -9.94
N GLU A 53 2.06 -12.32 -10.73
CA GLU A 53 2.10 -12.38 -12.19
C GLU A 53 3.43 -11.81 -12.73
N TYR A 54 3.87 -10.66 -12.21
CA TYR A 54 5.15 -10.08 -12.57
C TYR A 54 6.33 -11.02 -12.26
N MET A 55 6.37 -11.60 -11.04
CA MET A 55 7.41 -12.56 -10.65
C MET A 55 7.35 -13.83 -11.50
N THR A 56 6.15 -14.29 -11.86
CA THR A 56 5.94 -15.45 -12.73
C THR A 56 6.56 -15.22 -14.10
N LYS A 57 6.32 -14.05 -14.71
CA LYS A 57 6.90 -13.71 -16.02
C LYS A 57 8.43 -13.56 -15.99
N GLN A 58 9.00 -13.18 -14.86
CA GLN A 58 10.44 -12.93 -14.72
C GLN A 58 11.23 -14.19 -14.32
N LEU A 59 10.60 -15.11 -13.60
CA LEU A 59 11.26 -16.26 -12.97
C LEU A 59 10.66 -17.61 -13.40
N ASP A 60 9.69 -17.60 -14.32
CA ASP A 60 8.98 -18.77 -14.84
C ASP A 60 8.42 -19.68 -13.74
N LEU A 61 7.73 -19.07 -12.76
CA LEU A 61 7.21 -19.78 -11.59
C LEU A 61 6.15 -20.83 -11.96
N THR A 62 6.26 -22.04 -11.42
CA THR A 62 5.22 -23.07 -11.56
C THR A 62 3.94 -22.69 -10.80
N PRO A 63 2.77 -23.28 -11.11
CA PRO A 63 1.53 -23.00 -10.39
C PRO A 63 1.65 -23.19 -8.86
N GLU A 64 2.37 -24.23 -8.42
CA GLU A 64 2.60 -24.49 -7.00
C GLU A 64 3.46 -23.41 -6.36
N GLN A 65 4.51 -22.94 -7.06
CA GLN A 65 5.35 -21.84 -6.61
C GLN A 65 4.59 -20.52 -6.54
N GLN A 66 3.74 -20.24 -7.53
CA GLN A 66 2.87 -19.05 -7.53
C GLN A 66 1.96 -19.03 -6.30
N GLN A 67 1.35 -20.17 -5.97
CA GLN A 67 0.50 -20.28 -4.78
C GLN A 67 1.29 -20.04 -3.49
N GLN A 68 2.50 -20.60 -3.37
CA GLN A 68 3.37 -20.38 -2.22
C GLN A 68 3.80 -18.91 -2.08
N VAL A 69 4.20 -18.28 -3.19
CA VAL A 69 4.60 -16.86 -3.21
C VAL A 69 3.42 -15.96 -2.86
N SER A 70 2.24 -16.21 -3.43
CA SER A 70 1.01 -15.47 -3.11
C SER A 70 0.70 -15.52 -1.61
N ALA A 71 0.74 -16.72 -1.00
CA ALA A 71 0.52 -16.89 0.44
C ALA A 71 1.55 -16.12 1.30
N ILE A 72 2.83 -16.12 0.91
CA ILE A 72 3.88 -15.37 1.62
C ILE A 72 3.62 -13.86 1.51
N LEU A 73 3.27 -13.37 0.32
CA LEU A 73 3.02 -11.95 0.08
C LEU A 73 1.79 -11.46 0.84
N GLU A 74 0.71 -12.24 0.87
CA GLU A 74 -0.50 -11.89 1.61
C GLU A 74 -0.26 -11.87 3.13
N LYS A 75 0.43 -12.88 3.68
CA LYS A 75 0.85 -12.88 5.08
C LYS A 75 1.73 -11.66 5.41
N THR A 76 2.67 -11.33 4.52
CA THR A 76 3.55 -10.16 4.68
C THR A 76 2.75 -8.86 4.67
N ARG A 77 1.77 -8.74 3.76
CA ARG A 77 0.86 -7.58 3.68
C ARG A 77 0.08 -7.39 4.97
N GLN A 78 -0.50 -8.47 5.51
CA GLN A 78 -1.26 -8.44 6.76
C GLN A 78 -0.38 -8.01 7.94
N GLU A 79 0.81 -8.57 8.06
CA GLU A 79 1.76 -8.21 9.12
C GLU A 79 2.20 -6.75 9.02
N GLN A 80 2.49 -6.26 7.81
CA GLN A 80 2.79 -4.84 7.61
C GLN A 80 1.61 -3.93 7.97
N MET A 81 0.37 -4.33 7.67
CA MET A 81 -0.82 -3.57 8.09
C MET A 81 -0.94 -3.52 9.61
N ARG A 82 -0.76 -4.66 10.30
CA ARG A 82 -0.76 -4.74 11.76
C ARG A 82 0.30 -3.82 12.38
N LEU A 83 1.55 -3.92 11.93
CA LEU A 83 2.65 -3.06 12.40
C LEU A 83 2.37 -1.57 12.17
N ARG A 84 1.79 -1.19 11.03
CA ARG A 84 1.41 0.21 10.76
C ARG A 84 0.31 0.69 11.72
N GLN A 85 -0.66 -0.15 12.06
CA GLN A 85 -1.72 0.18 13.01
C GLN A 85 -1.14 0.36 14.42
N GLU A 86 -0.29 -0.55 14.87
CA GLU A 86 0.37 -0.50 16.18
C GLU A 86 1.25 0.74 16.32
N ASN A 87 2.14 0.98 15.34
CA ASN A 87 3.00 2.17 15.33
C ASN A 87 2.18 3.45 15.37
N ARG A 88 1.04 3.49 14.66
CA ARG A 88 0.15 4.65 14.68
C ARG A 88 -0.50 4.83 16.05
N ALA A 89 -1.00 3.77 16.67
CA ALA A 89 -1.59 3.84 18.00
C ALA A 89 -0.57 4.34 19.04
N GLN A 90 0.67 3.88 18.94
CA GLN A 90 1.78 4.36 19.77
C GLN A 90 2.06 5.85 19.53
N ILE A 91 2.12 6.29 18.27
CA ILE A 91 2.28 7.72 17.95
C ILE A 91 1.11 8.53 18.51
N ASP A 92 -0.13 8.06 18.31
CA ASP A 92 -1.33 8.77 18.76
C ASP A 92 -1.39 8.91 20.29
N ALA A 93 -0.85 7.94 21.03
CA ALA A 93 -0.70 8.01 22.49
C ALA A 93 0.35 9.03 22.96
N LEU A 94 1.33 9.36 22.12
CA LEU A 94 2.36 10.36 22.42
C LEU A 94 1.96 11.79 22.05
N LEU A 95 0.93 11.96 21.22
CA LEU A 95 0.50 13.29 20.77
C LEU A 95 -0.34 13.99 21.83
N THR A 96 -0.10 15.29 22.01
CA THR A 96 -0.98 16.16 22.79
C THR A 96 -2.28 16.44 22.04
N GLU A 97 -3.32 16.90 22.74
CA GLU A 97 -4.60 17.27 22.11
C GLU A 97 -4.44 18.36 21.04
N GLU A 98 -3.56 19.35 21.28
CA GLU A 98 -3.26 20.38 20.29
C GLU A 98 -2.60 19.78 19.03
N GLN A 99 -1.67 18.84 19.20
CA GLN A 99 -1.02 18.17 18.07
C GLN A 99 -2.00 17.28 17.30
N LYS A 100 -2.92 16.60 17.99
CA LYS A 100 -4.02 15.82 17.38
C LYS A 100 -4.93 16.74 16.57
N ALA A 101 -5.34 17.88 17.13
CA ALA A 101 -6.15 18.87 16.43
C ALA A 101 -5.46 19.38 15.15
N LYS A 102 -4.17 19.73 15.24
CA LYS A 102 -3.37 20.17 14.08
C LYS A 102 -3.23 19.08 13.02
N ARG A 103 -3.13 17.81 13.43
CA ARG A 103 -3.12 16.68 12.50
C ARG A 103 -4.46 16.54 11.78
N THR A 104 -5.57 16.64 12.51
CA THR A 104 -6.94 16.59 11.94
C THR A 104 -7.16 17.73 10.96
N GLU A 105 -6.76 18.96 11.31
CA GLU A 105 -6.84 20.13 10.42
C GLU A 105 -6.09 19.89 9.10
N ARG A 106 -4.85 19.38 9.17
CA ARG A 106 -4.06 19.04 7.98
C ARG A 106 -4.72 17.97 7.13
N GLN A 107 -5.34 16.97 7.77
CA GLN A 107 -6.07 15.90 7.06
C GLN A 107 -7.29 16.46 6.34
N LEU A 108 -8.10 17.29 6.99
CA LEU A 108 -9.25 17.96 6.38
C LEU A 108 -8.83 18.85 5.21
N LYS A 109 -7.76 19.64 5.37
CA LYS A 109 -7.21 20.45 4.28
C LYS A 109 -6.77 19.61 3.08
N ALA A 110 -6.19 18.43 3.32
CA ALA A 110 -5.80 17.52 2.25
C ALA A 110 -7.03 16.91 1.54
N VAL A 111 -8.09 16.58 2.28
CA VAL A 111 -9.36 16.12 1.72
C VAL A 111 -10.01 17.21 0.88
N ASN A 112 -10.12 18.44 1.40
CA ASN A 112 -10.71 19.57 0.66
C ASN A 112 -10.01 19.79 -0.68
N ARG A 113 -8.67 19.84 -0.70
CA ARG A 113 -7.89 19.96 -1.94
C ARG A 113 -8.06 18.79 -2.91
N GLN A 114 -8.35 17.60 -2.39
CA GLN A 114 -8.63 16.44 -3.23
C GLN A 114 -10.03 16.55 -3.85
N VAL A 115 -11.02 16.97 -3.07
CA VAL A 115 -12.39 17.20 -3.52
C VAL A 115 -12.43 18.34 -4.54
N GLU A 116 -11.80 19.50 -4.26
CA GLU A 116 -11.69 20.62 -5.21
C GLU A 116 -11.19 20.17 -6.58
N ARG A 117 -10.13 19.34 -6.62
CA ARG A 117 -9.60 18.79 -7.88
C ARG A 117 -10.56 17.83 -8.56
N LEU A 118 -11.33 17.03 -7.81
CA LEU A 118 -12.36 16.16 -8.39
C LEU A 118 -13.54 16.98 -8.89
N THR A 119 -13.92 18.05 -8.19
CA THR A 119 -14.97 18.98 -8.59
C THR A 119 -14.62 19.66 -9.89
N ASP A 120 -13.41 20.22 -10.01
CA ASP A 120 -12.94 20.86 -11.24
C ASP A 120 -12.83 19.86 -12.40
N TRP A 121 -12.51 18.59 -12.09
CA TRP A 121 -12.31 17.56 -13.11
C TRP A 121 -13.62 16.96 -13.62
N LEU A 122 -14.54 16.60 -12.73
CA LEU A 122 -15.78 15.88 -13.06
C LEU A 122 -17.02 16.78 -13.07
N ASP A 123 -16.83 18.09 -12.92
CA ASP A 123 -17.90 19.09 -12.79
C ASP A 123 -18.94 18.68 -11.72
N LEU A 124 -18.46 18.38 -10.51
CA LEU A 124 -19.31 17.89 -9.42
C LEU A 124 -20.27 18.97 -8.93
N SER A 125 -21.52 18.60 -8.67
CA SER A 125 -22.44 19.47 -7.93
C SER A 125 -21.95 19.71 -6.49
N SER A 126 -22.44 20.77 -5.83
CA SER A 126 -22.08 21.05 -4.43
C SER A 126 -22.47 19.91 -3.49
N GLU A 127 -23.61 19.25 -3.75
CA GLU A 127 -24.07 18.11 -2.96
C GLU A 127 -23.17 16.88 -3.16
N GLN A 128 -22.80 16.56 -4.41
CA GLN A 128 -21.86 15.48 -4.70
C GLN A 128 -20.49 15.73 -4.05
N ALA A 129 -19.99 16.96 -4.11
CA ALA A 129 -18.73 17.35 -3.49
C ALA A 129 -18.76 17.14 -1.97
N ASP A 130 -19.85 17.50 -1.29
CA ASP A 130 -20.02 17.28 0.14
C ASP A 130 -20.11 15.78 0.51
N GLN A 131 -20.80 14.98 -0.29
CA GLN A 131 -20.86 13.52 -0.11
C GLN A 131 -19.47 12.88 -0.27
N ILE A 132 -18.71 13.27 -1.29
CA ILE A 132 -17.35 12.77 -1.52
C ILE A 132 -16.39 13.23 -0.41
N LYS A 133 -16.55 14.45 0.08
CA LYS A 133 -15.80 14.96 1.23
C LYS A 133 -16.07 14.14 2.48
N ALA A 134 -17.32 13.80 2.75
CA ALA A 134 -17.70 12.94 3.87
C ALA A 134 -17.06 11.55 3.71
N LEU A 135 -17.17 10.94 2.52
CA LEU A 135 -16.57 9.65 2.18
C LEU A 135 -15.05 9.61 2.42
N PHE A 136 -14.30 10.60 1.92
CA PHE A 136 -12.85 10.67 2.13
C PHE A 136 -12.45 11.01 3.57
N THR A 137 -13.30 11.75 4.29
CA THR A 137 -13.10 12.00 5.71
C THR A 137 -13.28 10.71 6.51
N GLU A 138 -14.34 9.95 6.21
CA GLU A 138 -14.60 8.64 6.80
C GLU A 138 -13.45 7.68 6.48
N GLN A 139 -13.02 7.54 5.23
CA GLN A 139 -11.88 6.67 4.86
C GLN A 139 -10.60 7.00 5.66
N ARG A 140 -10.36 8.28 5.96
CA ARG A 140 -9.18 8.69 6.76
C ARG A 140 -9.31 8.32 8.23
N GLN A 141 -10.53 8.39 8.78
CA GLN A 141 -10.85 8.08 10.17
C GLN A 141 -10.98 6.55 10.36
N ASN A 142 -11.76 5.91 9.51
CA ASN A 142 -12.01 4.48 9.41
C ASN A 142 -11.17 3.84 8.31
N ARG A 143 -9.97 3.38 8.70
CA ARG A 143 -9.04 2.72 7.78
C ARG A 143 -9.44 1.29 7.39
N ALA A 144 -10.54 0.76 7.92
CA ALA A 144 -11.08 -0.52 7.47
C ALA A 144 -11.73 -0.41 6.09
N LEU A 145 -12.11 0.81 5.65
CA LEU A 145 -12.62 1.06 4.31
C LEU A 145 -11.55 0.75 3.26
N THR A 146 -11.78 -0.33 2.53
CA THR A 146 -10.96 -0.74 1.40
C THR A 146 -11.13 0.21 0.22
N ARG A 147 -10.16 0.23 -0.69
CA ARG A 147 -10.28 1.01 -1.94
C ARG A 147 -11.52 0.60 -2.75
N ALA A 148 -11.85 -0.69 -2.76
CA ALA A 148 -13.01 -1.22 -3.45
C ALA A 148 -14.31 -0.66 -2.86
N GLN A 149 -14.46 -0.65 -1.53
CA GLN A 149 -15.63 -0.06 -0.87
C GLN A 149 -15.76 1.44 -1.12
N VAL A 150 -14.64 2.17 -1.14
CA VAL A 150 -14.66 3.59 -1.47
C VAL A 150 -15.07 3.82 -2.91
N HIS A 151 -14.63 2.97 -3.85
CA HIS A 151 -15.06 3.03 -5.25
C HIS A 151 -16.55 2.70 -5.41
N GLU A 152 -17.04 1.69 -4.70
CA GLU A 152 -18.46 1.33 -4.65
C GLU A 152 -19.34 2.47 -4.10
N GLN A 153 -18.91 3.12 -3.02
CA GLN A 153 -19.63 4.29 -2.50
C GLN A 153 -19.55 5.48 -3.45
N MET A 154 -18.41 5.67 -4.13
CA MET A 154 -18.23 6.72 -5.13
C MET A 154 -19.17 6.54 -6.32
N SER A 155 -19.39 5.30 -6.80
CA SER A 155 -20.28 5.02 -7.94
C SER A 155 -21.75 5.30 -7.63
N GLY A 156 -22.14 5.30 -6.35
CA GLY A 156 -23.46 5.74 -5.92
C GLY A 156 -23.64 7.26 -5.89
N ILE A 157 -22.54 8.03 -5.86
CA ILE A 157 -22.54 9.51 -5.82
C ILE A 157 -22.43 10.10 -7.24
N LEU A 158 -21.59 9.49 -8.07
CA LEU A 158 -21.33 9.95 -9.43
C LEU A 158 -22.41 9.46 -10.40
N ASN A 159 -22.72 10.28 -11.41
CA ASN A 159 -23.53 9.80 -12.53
C ASN A 159 -22.70 8.90 -13.46
N ALA A 160 -23.35 8.26 -14.44
CA ALA A 160 -22.69 7.29 -15.33
C ALA A 160 -21.54 7.91 -16.16
N GLU A 161 -21.68 9.16 -16.62
CA GLU A 161 -20.66 9.86 -17.40
C GLU A 161 -19.46 10.22 -16.53
N GLN A 162 -19.70 10.79 -15.34
CA GLN A 162 -18.68 11.11 -14.35
C GLN A 162 -17.92 9.87 -13.86
N LEU A 163 -18.61 8.76 -13.64
CA LEU A 163 -17.99 7.50 -13.23
C LEU A 163 -17.07 6.94 -14.32
N ALA A 164 -17.52 6.98 -15.58
CA ALA A 164 -16.72 6.55 -16.72
C ALA A 164 -15.47 7.42 -16.90
N GLU A 165 -15.57 8.73 -16.68
CA GLU A 165 -14.42 9.63 -16.68
C GLU A 165 -13.49 9.36 -15.48
N PHE A 166 -14.06 9.15 -14.30
CA PHE A 166 -13.32 8.81 -13.08
C PHE A 166 -12.43 7.57 -13.26
N ASP A 167 -12.98 6.51 -13.86
CA ASP A 167 -12.26 5.26 -14.13
C ASP A 167 -11.14 5.44 -15.17
N GLN A 168 -11.33 6.32 -16.16
CA GLN A 168 -10.31 6.64 -17.17
C GLN A 168 -9.15 7.47 -16.62
N GLY A 169 -9.43 8.41 -15.71
CA GLY A 169 -8.42 9.33 -15.17
C GLY A 169 -7.39 8.68 -14.26
N HIS A 170 -7.66 7.47 -13.74
CA HIS A 170 -6.73 6.75 -12.87
C HIS A 170 -5.39 6.37 -13.53
N GLY A 171 -5.29 6.41 -14.86
CA GLY A 171 -4.05 6.12 -15.61
C GLY A 171 -3.17 7.32 -15.96
N ARG A 172 -3.72 8.56 -15.91
CA ARG A 172 -2.99 9.78 -16.27
C ARG A 172 -2.87 10.68 -15.05
N GLY A 173 -1.87 10.40 -14.21
CA GLY A 173 -1.55 11.31 -13.11
C GLY A 173 -1.34 12.74 -13.63
N PRO A 174 -1.81 13.79 -12.92
CA PRO A 174 -1.77 15.19 -13.36
C PRO A 174 -0.35 15.81 -13.45
N GLY A 175 0.68 14.97 -13.57
CA GLY A 175 2.08 15.33 -13.80
C GLY A 175 2.74 14.64 -15.00
N GLY A 176 1.97 13.92 -15.84
CA GLY A 176 2.50 13.16 -16.98
C GLY A 176 3.24 14.01 -18.02
N ASP A 177 2.84 15.27 -18.22
CA ASP A 177 3.34 16.07 -19.35
C ASP A 177 4.34 17.17 -18.95
N ARG A 178 4.85 17.19 -17.72
CA ARG A 178 5.92 18.12 -17.29
C ARG A 178 7.31 17.49 -17.21
N ARG A 179 7.59 16.45 -17.99
CA ARG A 179 8.96 16.14 -18.46
C ARG A 179 9.25 16.88 -19.77
N GLY A 180 8.97 18.19 -19.79
CA GLY A 180 9.65 19.09 -20.72
C GLY A 180 11.09 19.19 -20.25
N GLY A 181 12.03 18.82 -21.10
CA GLY A 181 13.46 18.69 -20.81
C GLY A 181 14.03 19.88 -20.05
N SER A 182 14.28 19.71 -18.76
CA SER A 182 15.27 20.51 -18.07
C SER A 182 16.62 20.09 -18.62
N ASN A 183 17.11 20.87 -19.56
CA ASN A 183 18.50 20.91 -19.97
C ASN A 183 19.32 21.23 -18.71
N CYS A 184 19.75 20.21 -17.98
CA CYS A 184 20.66 20.39 -16.85
C CYS A 184 21.96 20.94 -17.44
N PRO A 185 22.40 22.16 -17.09
CA PRO A 185 23.70 22.65 -17.52
C PRO A 185 24.76 21.68 -16.98
N VAL A 186 25.48 21.04 -17.90
CA VAL A 186 26.73 20.36 -17.58
C VAL A 186 27.70 21.47 -17.23
N TYR A 187 28.08 21.55 -15.96
CA TYR A 187 29.23 22.33 -15.55
C TYR A 187 30.45 21.43 -15.75
N ASP A 188 31.30 21.79 -16.71
CA ASP A 188 32.66 21.25 -16.89
C ASP A 188 33.60 21.74 -15.78
#